data_AF-A0A837KTG1-F1
#
_entry.id   AF-A0A837KTG1-F1
#
_cell.length_a   1.000
_cell.length_b   1.000
_cell.length_c   1.000
_cell.angle_alpha   90.00
_cell.angle_beta   90.00
_cell.angle_gamma   90.00
#
_symmetry.space_group_name_H-M   'P 1'
#
loop_
_entity.id
_entity.type
_entity.pdbx_description
1 polymer ?
#
loop_
_entity_poly.entity_id
_entity_poly.type
_entity_poly.pdbx_seq_one_letter_code
_entity_poly.pdbx_strand_id
1 'polypeptide(L)'
;MKIIACLTCEQDVQWDMKRLQKLEDRWVMACEKCGDLFFSLSEEEKEMILEGIRLTEAYVPDIIHAYHNEDVKNLPSRVGFEKHGKMGP
;
A
#
# COMPACT_ATOMS: atom_id res chain seq x y z
N MET A 1 -6.04 -6.98 -2.14
CA MET A 1 -6.63 -5.64 -1.97
C MET A 1 -6.21 -5.14 -0.60
N LYS A 2 -5.45 -4.05 -0.51
CA LYS A 2 -5.02 -3.48 0.79
C LYS A 2 -5.85 -2.25 1.11
N ILE A 3 -6.05 -1.93 2.38
CA ILE A 3 -6.68 -0.69 2.80
C ILE A 3 -5.57 0.27 3.21
N ILE A 4 -5.57 1.47 2.64
CA ILE A 4 -4.65 2.56 3.02
C ILE A 4 -5.47 3.79 3.42
N ALA A 5 -4.99 4.57 4.38
CA ALA A 5 -5.65 5.81 4.75
C ALA A 5 -5.27 6.94 3.79
N CYS A 6 -6.27 7.67 3.30
CA CYS A 6 -6.08 8.91 2.58
C CYS A 6 -5.45 9.96 3.51
N LEU A 7 -4.30 10.54 3.17
CA LEU A 7 -3.70 11.59 4.01
C LEU A 7 -4.53 12.89 4.06
N THR A 8 -5.41 13.10 3.08
CA THR A 8 -6.16 14.35 2.90
C THR A 8 -7.54 14.32 3.54
N CYS A 9 -8.25 13.19 3.47
CA CYS A 9 -9.58 13.04 4.09
C CYS A 9 -9.61 12.00 5.22
N GLU A 10 -8.47 11.40 5.55
CA GLU A 10 -8.28 10.38 6.59
C GLU A 10 -9.20 9.15 6.45
N GLN A 11 -9.84 8.99 5.28
CA GLN A 11 -10.68 7.84 4.99
C GLN A 11 -9.85 6.69 4.46
N ASP A 12 -10.21 5.50 4.92
CA ASP A 12 -9.72 4.24 4.38
C ASP A 12 -10.17 4.06 2.94
N VAL A 13 -9.20 3.87 2.04
CA VAL A 13 -9.43 3.60 0.62
C VAL A 13 -8.85 2.25 0.22
N GLN A 14 -9.56 1.57 -0.69
CA GLN A 14 -9.10 0.31 -1.24
C GLN A 14 -8.02 0.53 -2.30
N TRP A 15 -6.84 -0.02 -2.02
CA TRP A 15 -5.68 0.03 -2.88
C TRP A 15 -5.52 -1.28 -3.69
N ASP A 16 -5.36 -1.10 -5.00
CA ASP A 16 -5.00 -2.13 -5.98
C ASP A 16 -4.29 -1.47 -7.18
N MET A 17 -3.09 -1.95 -7.54
CA MET A 17 -2.34 -1.48 -8.71
C MET A 17 -3.12 -1.57 -10.02
N LYS A 18 -4.10 -2.48 -10.11
CA LYS A 18 -4.98 -2.61 -11.29
C LYS A 18 -5.92 -1.42 -11.47
N ARG A 19 -6.07 -0.56 -10.44
CA ARG A 19 -6.98 0.60 -10.44
C ARG A 19 -6.27 1.91 -10.79
N LEU A 20 -5.00 1.86 -11.20
CA LEU A 20 -4.30 3.00 -11.76
C LEU A 20 -5.04 3.48 -13.03
N GLN A 21 -5.29 4.78 -13.10
CA GLN A 21 -5.92 5.43 -14.26
C GLN A 21 -4.83 6.16 -15.05
N LYS A 22 -4.89 6.05 -16.38
CA LYS A 22 -4.00 6.83 -17.24
C LYS A 22 -4.55 8.24 -17.35
N LEU A 23 -3.78 9.21 -16.86
CA LEU A 23 -4.05 10.64 -16.96
C LEU A 23 -2.88 11.26 -17.72
N GLU A 24 -3.14 11.65 -18.97
CA GLU A 24 -2.10 12.10 -19.91
C GLU A 24 -0.98 11.05 -20.04
N ASP A 25 0.25 11.44 -19.73
CA ASP A 25 1.44 10.58 -19.82
C ASP A 25 1.76 9.84 -18.51
N ARG A 26 0.89 9.95 -17.49
CA ARG A 26 1.11 9.36 -16.17
C ARG A 26 0.01 8.40 -15.74
N TRP A 27 0.38 7.44 -14.92
CA TRP A 27 -0.54 6.54 -14.24
C TRP A 27 -0.77 7.02 -12.84
N VAL A 28 -2.01 7.41 -12.57
CA VAL A 28 -2.39 8.05 -11.31
C VAL A 28 -3.37 7.20 -10.53
N MET A 29 -3.34 7.38 -9.21
CA MET A 29 -4.38 6.91 -8.31
C MET A 29 -4.87 8.08 -7.48
N ALA A 30 -6.19 8.30 -7.52
CA ALA A 30 -6.87 9.30 -6.74
C ALA A 30 -7.74 8.64 -5.65
N CYS A 31 -7.99 9.38 -4.59
CA CYS A 31 -8.99 9.03 -3.60
C CYS A 31 -10.37 8.97 -4.22
N GLU A 32 -11.08 7.86 -4.04
CA GLU A 32 -12.47 7.74 -4.48
C GLU A 32 -13.42 8.69 -3.74
N LYS A 33 -13.01 9.19 -2.56
CA LYS A 33 -13.83 10.09 -1.74
C LYS A 33 -13.56 11.57 -2.03
N CYS A 34 -12.29 12.00 -2.01
CA CYS A 34 -11.94 13.40 -2.17
C CYS A 34 -11.28 13.74 -3.52
N GLY A 35 -10.98 12.75 -4.37
CA GLY A 35 -10.30 12.94 -5.65
C GLY A 35 -8.81 13.26 -5.54
N ASP A 36 -8.27 13.32 -4.32
CA ASP A 36 -6.88 13.73 -4.12
C ASP A 36 -5.89 12.67 -4.60
N LEU A 37 -4.82 13.11 -5.26
CA LEU A 37 -3.84 12.25 -5.89
C LEU A 37 -2.85 11.71 -4.85
N PHE A 38 -2.85 10.40 -4.65
CA PHE A 38 -1.91 9.75 -3.73
C PHE A 38 -0.61 9.34 -4.39
N PHE A 39 -0.70 8.99 -5.66
CA PHE A 39 0.33 8.26 -6.35
C PHE A 39 0.29 8.57 -7.83
N SER A 40 1.46 8.83 -8.40
CA SER A 40 1.62 9.17 -9.81
C SER A 40 2.91 8.56 -10.32
N LEU A 41 2.79 7.71 -11.33
CA LEU A 41 3.88 6.98 -11.95
C LEU A 41 4.01 7.35 -13.42
N SER A 42 5.21 7.27 -13.97
CA SER A 42 5.41 7.12 -15.41
C SER A 42 5.00 5.72 -15.87
N GLU A 43 4.89 5.50 -17.19
CA GLU A 43 4.69 4.15 -17.74
C GLU A 43 5.86 3.22 -17.38
N GLU A 44 7.10 3.72 -17.47
CA GLU A 44 8.31 2.96 -17.14
C GLU A 44 8.33 2.54 -15.65
N GLU A 45 8.01 3.45 -14.74
CA GLU A 45 7.95 3.14 -13.30
C GLU A 45 6.89 2.07 -13.01
N LYS A 46 5.72 2.17 -13.66
CA LYS A 46 4.66 1.17 -13.54
C LYS A 46 5.12 -0.20 -14.03
N GLU A 47 5.79 -0.27 -15.19
CA GLU A 47 6.32 -1.52 -15.73
C GLU A 47 7.38 -2.14 -14.81
N MET A 48 8.30 -1.34 -14.28
CA MET A 48 9.32 -1.81 -13.33
C MET A 48 8.68 -2.39 -12.06
N ILE A 49 7.65 -1.75 -11.51
CA ILE A 49 6.96 -2.26 -10.32
C ILE A 49 6.24 -3.58 -10.63
N LEU A 50 5.56 -3.66 -11.78
CA LEU A 50 4.87 -4.89 -12.20
C LEU A 50 5.85 -6.04 -12.41
N GLU A 51 7.02 -5.77 -13.00
CA GLU A 51 8.05 -6.78 -13.17
C GLU A 51 8.67 -7.19 -11.84
N GLY A 52 8.92 -6.24 -10.93
CA GLY A 52 9.36 -6.54 -9.56
C GLY A 52 8.39 -7.44 -8.80
N ILE A 53 7.08 -7.23 -8.94
CA ILE A 53 6.05 -8.12 -8.37
C ILE A 53 6.17 -9.52 -8.95
N ARG A 54 6.23 -9.66 -10.28
CA ARG A 54 6.37 -10.96 -10.95
C ARG A 54 7.62 -11.72 -10.51
N LEU A 55 8.76 -11.04 -10.44
CA LEU A 55 10.02 -11.62 -9.97
C LEU A 55 9.91 -12.08 -8.52
N THR A 56 9.27 -11.28 -7.65
CA THR A 56 9.07 -11.65 -6.25
C THR A 56 8.18 -12.88 -6.11
N GLU A 57 7.09 -12.93 -6.88
CA GLU A 57 6.18 -14.09 -6.93
C GLU A 57 6.88 -15.35 -7.45
N ALA A 58 7.78 -15.21 -8.43
CA ALA A 58 8.49 -16.34 -9.04
C ALA A 58 9.63 -16.88 -8.16
N TYR A 59 10.44 -16.00 -7.57
CA TYR A 59 11.70 -16.37 -6.91
C TYR A 59 11.61 -16.44 -5.40
N VAL A 60 10.59 -15.86 -4.79
CA VAL A 60 10.44 -15.85 -3.33
C VAL A 60 9.03 -16.27 -2.88
N PRO A 61 8.46 -17.35 -3.45
CA PRO A 61 7.10 -17.78 -3.12
C PRO A 61 6.96 -18.20 -1.66
N ASP A 62 8.03 -18.74 -1.06
CA ASP A 62 8.03 -19.23 0.32
C ASP A 62 7.80 -18.11 1.34
N ILE A 63 8.36 -16.92 1.10
CA ILE A 63 8.11 -15.74 1.94
C ILE A 63 6.68 -15.27 1.76
N ILE A 64 6.18 -15.20 0.53
CA ILE A 64 4.79 -14.81 0.27
C ILE A 64 3.82 -15.76 0.98
N HIS A 65 4.06 -17.07 0.89
CA HIS A 65 3.24 -18.09 1.55
C HIS A 65 3.31 -18.02 3.07
N ALA A 66 4.48 -17.76 3.65
CA ALA A 66 4.63 -17.61 5.10
C ALA A 66 3.71 -16.52 5.67
N TYR A 67 3.57 -15.39 4.96
CA TYR A 67 2.72 -14.28 5.38
C TYR A 67 1.27 -14.34 4.86
N HIS A 68 0.92 -15.33 4.03
CA HIS A 68 -0.42 -15.44 3.46
C HIS A 68 -1.46 -15.97 4.47
N ASN A 69 -1.02 -16.78 5.44
CA ASN A 69 -1.89 -17.43 6.44
C ASN A 69 -1.82 -16.77 7.83
N GLU A 70 -0.92 -15.83 8.05
CA GLU A 70 -0.85 -15.13 9.31
C GLU A 70 -1.87 -13.99 9.32
N ASP A 71 -2.77 -14.01 10.30
CA ASP A 71 -3.53 -12.84 10.71
C ASP A 71 -2.50 -11.79 11.15
N VAL A 72 -2.06 -10.95 10.21
CA VAL A 72 -0.96 -9.96 10.31
C VAL A 72 -1.10 -9.07 11.57
N LYS A 73 -2.30 -9.03 12.15
CA LYS A 73 -2.60 -8.40 13.44
C LYS A 73 -1.79 -8.96 14.61
N ASN A 74 -1.42 -10.24 14.59
CA ASN A 74 -0.78 -10.99 15.69
C ASN A 74 0.69 -11.39 15.41
N LEU A 75 1.39 -10.64 14.55
CA LEU A 75 2.82 -10.84 14.38
C LEU A 75 3.60 -10.39 15.64
N PRO A 76 4.45 -11.24 16.24
CA PRO A 76 5.29 -10.87 17.40
C PRO A 76 6.21 -9.67 17.14
N SER A 77 6.48 -9.37 15.86
CA SER A 77 7.35 -8.30 15.40
C SER A 77 6.67 -6.92 15.29
N ARG A 78 5.40 -6.76 15.69
CA ARG A 78 4.80 -5.42 15.81
C ARG A 78 5.46 -4.63 16.93
N VAL A 79 6.45 -3.81 16.57
CA VAL A 79 6.93 -2.72 17.44
C VAL A 79 5.85 -1.63 17.44
N GLY A 80 5.01 -1.63 18.48
CA GLY A 80 4.13 -0.50 18.76
C GLY A 80 4.98 0.66 19.26
N PHE A 81 5.13 1.72 18.45
CA PHE A 81 5.62 2.99 18.97
C PHE A 81 4.51 3.59 19.84
N GLU A 82 4.47 3.20 21.12
CA GLU A 82 3.62 3.86 22.10
C GLU A 82 3.99 5.34 22.15
N LYS A 83 3.00 6.20 21.87
CA LYS A 83 3.14 7.63 22.13
C LYS A 83 3.20 7.82 23.64
N HIS A 84 4.39 8.00 24.19
CA HIS A 84 4.53 8.58 25.53
C HIS A 84 3.92 9.98 25.52
N GLY A 85 2.67 10.07 25.96
CA GLY A 85 1.90 11.29 26.00
C GLY A 85 1.07 11.36 27.28
N LYS A 86 1.66 12.05 28.26
CA LYS A 86 1.04 12.66 29.46
C LYS A 86 0.87 11.74 30.67
N MET A 87 1.86 11.82 31.57
CA MET A 87 1.63 11.62 33.00
C MET A 87 1.11 12.93 33.60
N GLY A 88 0.02 12.84 34.34
CA GLY A 88 -0.49 13.86 35.26
C GLY A 88 -1.73 13.30 35.97
N PRO A 89 -2.14 13.85 37.12
CA PRO A 89 -1.46 14.85 37.96
C PRO A 89 -0.41 14.25 38.91
#